data_AF-A0A7C6DZZ7-F1
#
_entry.id   AF-A0A7C6DZZ7-F1
#
_cell.length_a   1.000
_cell.length_b   1.000
_cell.length_c   1.000
_cell.angle_alpha   90.00
_cell.angle_beta   90.00
_cell.angle_gamma   90.00
#
_symmetry.space_group_name_H-M   'P 1'
#
loop_
_entity.id
_entity.type
_entity.pdbx_description
1 polymer ?
#
loop_
_entity_poly.entity_id
_entity_poly.type
_entity_poly.pdbx_seq_one_letter_code
_entity_poly.pdbx_strand_id
1 'polypeptide(L)'
;MSSHKQQHLSKASIEKGYEENVVGVRGIVAFGIGLFLLIVVTFWLMWALYGVLEENAKETKSSDNPLALNDKERLPPEPRLQGAPGFGVDTPTGRVNLELTPPQSEYWVLEKEWKNLLEKGATDPKTGAVTVLPIEEAKKILLEEKPAAVSSPDAEKLFIESQLRYSSASSGREMTMRRR
;
A
#
# COMPACT_ATOMS: atom_id res chain seq x y z
N MET A 1 53.61 51.09 -71.85
CA MET A 1 53.85 52.51 -71.51
C MET A 1 52.58 53.07 -70.88
N SER A 2 52.70 53.73 -69.72
CA SER A 2 51.64 54.46 -69.00
C SER A 2 50.50 53.61 -68.41
N SER A 3 49.98 53.86 -67.21
CA SER A 3 50.20 54.97 -66.27
C SER A 3 49.82 54.51 -64.87
N HIS A 4 50.75 54.64 -63.92
CA HIS A 4 50.48 54.53 -62.49
C HIS A 4 49.58 55.71 -62.08
N LYS A 5 48.28 55.45 -61.87
CA LYS A 5 47.39 56.44 -61.26
C LYS A 5 47.54 56.34 -59.74
N GLN A 6 48.44 57.17 -59.20
CA GLN A 6 48.64 57.35 -57.77
C GLN A 6 47.30 57.73 -57.11
N GLN A 7 46.87 56.92 -56.15
CA GLN A 7 45.71 57.21 -55.32
C GLN A 7 46.11 58.26 -54.28
N HIS A 8 45.62 59.48 -54.45
CA HIS A 8 45.74 60.53 -53.46
C HIS A 8 44.90 60.13 -52.23
N LEU A 9 45.56 59.77 -51.13
CA LEU A 9 44.94 59.68 -49.82
C LEU A 9 44.45 61.10 -49.44
N SER A 10 43.12 61.28 -49.50
CA SER A 10 42.47 62.52 -49.09
C SER A 10 42.70 62.74 -47.59
N LYS A 11 43.14 63.95 -47.20
CA LYS A 11 43.37 64.31 -45.80
C LYS A 11 42.13 64.12 -44.92
N ALA A 12 40.93 64.11 -45.51
CA ALA A 12 39.68 63.83 -44.83
C ALA A 12 39.61 62.40 -44.22
N SER A 13 40.34 61.44 -44.79
CA SER A 13 40.37 60.06 -44.30
C SER A 13 41.23 59.89 -43.04
N ILE A 14 42.15 60.82 -42.75
CA ILE A 14 43.01 60.80 -41.55
C ILE A 14 42.35 61.54 -40.38
N GLU A 15 41.42 62.47 -40.65
CA GLU A 15 40.73 63.27 -39.63
C GLU A 15 39.60 62.49 -38.92
N LYS A 16 39.03 61.46 -39.57
CA LYS A 16 38.07 60.55 -38.93
C LYS A 16 38.81 59.43 -38.21
N GLY A 17 39.03 59.59 -36.91
CA GLY A 17 39.69 58.60 -36.03
C GLY A 17 38.90 57.31 -35.76
N TYR A 18 37.89 56.98 -36.57
CA TYR A 18 37.14 55.73 -36.49
C TYR A 18 36.65 55.29 -37.88
N GLU A 19 36.64 53.97 -38.10
CA GLU A 19 36.05 53.35 -39.28
C GLU A 19 34.52 53.47 -39.21
N GLU A 20 33.87 53.92 -40.30
CA GLU A 20 32.42 53.94 -40.36
C GLU A 20 31.89 52.51 -40.40
N ASN A 21 31.32 52.07 -39.28
CA ASN A 21 30.76 50.73 -39.14
C ASN A 21 29.40 50.69 -39.84
N VAL A 22 29.42 50.45 -41.16
CA VAL A 22 28.20 50.40 -41.98
C VAL A 22 27.49 49.07 -41.71
N VAL A 23 26.72 49.03 -40.63
CA VAL A 23 25.95 47.84 -40.27
C VAL A 23 24.90 47.57 -41.33
N GLY A 24 24.91 46.36 -41.90
CA GLY A 24 23.93 45.91 -42.89
C GLY A 24 22.55 45.69 -42.29
N VAL A 25 21.83 46.77 -41.97
CA VAL A 25 20.49 46.74 -41.34
C VAL A 25 19.54 45.81 -42.10
N ARG A 26 19.62 45.80 -43.44
CA ARG A 26 18.80 44.93 -44.29
C ARG A 26 19.04 43.43 -44.02
N GLY A 27 20.28 43.03 -43.76
CA GLY A 27 20.62 41.64 -43.44
C GLY A 27 20.08 41.21 -42.08
N ILE A 28 20.18 42.10 -41.09
CA ILE A 28 19.66 41.86 -39.73
C ILE A 28 18.14 41.74 -39.74
N VAL A 29 17.45 42.64 -40.48
CA VAL A 29 16.00 42.61 -40.61
C VAL A 29 15.54 41.34 -41.34
N ALA A 30 16.18 40.97 -42.45
CA ALA A 30 15.85 39.74 -43.18
C ALA A 30 16.08 38.49 -42.32
N PHE A 31 17.16 38.45 -41.55
CA PHE A 31 17.45 37.37 -40.60
C PHE A 31 16.38 37.29 -39.49
N GLY A 32 15.99 38.42 -38.92
CA GLY A 32 14.93 38.49 -37.90
C GLY A 32 13.58 37.97 -38.41
N ILE A 33 13.20 38.34 -39.64
CA ILE A 33 11.97 37.84 -40.28
C ILE A 33 12.08 36.33 -40.53
N GLY A 34 13.21 35.85 -41.04
CA GLY A 34 13.44 34.42 -41.26
C GLY A 34 13.35 33.61 -39.96
N LEU A 35 13.96 34.11 -38.88
CA LEU A 35 13.90 33.47 -37.56
C LEU A 35 12.48 33.46 -37.02
N PHE A 36 11.75 34.57 -37.16
CA PHE A 36 10.34 34.64 -36.74
C PHE A 36 9.47 33.62 -37.48
N LEU A 37 9.60 33.53 -38.80
CA LEU A 37 8.86 32.56 -39.60
C LEU A 37 9.17 31.11 -39.20
N LEU A 38 10.45 30.80 -38.93
CA LEU A 38 10.85 29.49 -38.45
C LEU A 38 10.16 29.15 -37.11
N ILE A 39 10.13 30.10 -36.17
CA ILE A 39 9.46 29.93 -34.88
C ILE A 39 7.98 29.61 -35.09
N VAL A 40 7.26 30.39 -35.91
CA VAL A 40 5.84 30.14 -36.19
C VAL A 40 5.62 28.74 -36.77
N VAL A 41 6.45 28.33 -37.74
CA VAL A 41 6.37 27.00 -38.35
C VAL A 41 6.61 25.89 -37.33
N THR A 42 7.60 26.04 -36.45
CA THR A 42 7.88 25.03 -35.40
C THR A 42 6.74 24.90 -34.40
N PHE A 43 6.11 25.99 -33.96
CA PHE A 43 4.92 25.94 -33.10
C PHE A 43 3.76 25.24 -33.79
N TRP A 44 3.54 25.53 -35.07
CA TRP A 44 2.48 24.90 -35.85
C TRP A 44 2.70 23.38 -36.00
N LEU A 45 3.93 22.96 -36.30
CA LEU A 45 4.33 21.54 -36.33
C LEU A 45 4.13 20.86 -34.97
N MET A 46 4.50 21.51 -33.87
CA MET A 46 4.32 20.96 -32.53
C MET A 46 2.84 20.80 -32.17
N TRP A 47 2.01 21.77 -32.56
CA TRP A 47 0.56 21.70 -32.38
C TRP A 47 -0.06 20.55 -33.19
N ALA A 48 0.35 20.38 -34.45
CA ALA A 48 -0.12 19.27 -35.28
C ALA A 48 0.32 17.90 -34.72
N LEU A 49 1.58 17.78 -34.28
CA LEU A 49 2.08 16.56 -33.64
C LEU A 49 1.32 16.24 -32.36
N TYR A 50 1.03 17.26 -31.54
CA TYR A 50 0.24 17.09 -30.33
C TYR A 50 -1.16 16.53 -30.64
N GLY A 51 -1.84 17.04 -31.67
CA GLY A 51 -3.15 16.52 -32.10
C GLY A 51 -3.09 15.03 -32.46
N VAL A 52 -2.09 14.61 -33.24
CA VAL A 52 -1.89 13.20 -33.60
C VAL A 52 -1.63 12.34 -32.37
N LEU A 53 -0.77 12.79 -31.45
CA LEU A 53 -0.47 12.05 -30.22
C LEU A 53 -1.69 11.96 -29.29
N GLU A 54 -2.51 13.01 -29.22
CA GLU A 54 -3.72 13.03 -28.40
C GLU A 54 -4.78 12.04 -28.93
N GLU A 55 -4.97 11.98 -30.25
CA GLU A 55 -5.86 11.00 -30.89
C GLU A 55 -5.39 9.56 -30.62
N ASN A 56 -4.10 9.27 -30.81
CA ASN A 56 -3.52 7.96 -30.48
C ASN A 56 -3.65 7.63 -28.98
N ALA A 57 -3.47 8.61 -28.10
CA ALA A 57 -3.64 8.43 -26.65
C ALA A 57 -5.10 8.16 -26.25
N LYS A 58 -6.08 8.73 -26.97
CA LYS A 58 -7.51 8.45 -26.75
C LYS A 58 -7.88 7.04 -27.21
N GLU A 59 -7.34 6.58 -28.33
CA GLU A 59 -7.59 5.22 -28.83
C GLU A 59 -6.92 4.14 -27.95
N THR A 60 -5.72 4.41 -27.44
CA THR A 60 -4.98 3.50 -26.56
C THR A 60 -5.44 3.53 -25.10
N LYS A 61 -6.31 4.48 -24.70
CA LYS A 61 -7.01 4.49 -23.41
C LYS A 61 -8.10 3.39 -23.31
N SER A 62 -8.01 2.32 -24.08
CA SER A 62 -8.90 1.16 -24.03
C SER A 62 -8.44 0.07 -23.05
N SER A 63 -7.52 0.36 -22.13
CA SER A 63 -7.35 -0.48 -20.94
C SER A 63 -7.62 0.38 -19.73
N ASP A 64 -8.73 0.13 -19.06
CA ASP A 64 -8.92 0.57 -17.68
C ASP A 64 -7.63 0.25 -16.92
N ASN A 65 -6.95 1.30 -16.46
CA ASN A 65 -5.72 1.15 -15.72
C ASN A 65 -6.00 0.15 -14.59
N PRO A 66 -5.18 -0.89 -14.39
CA PRO A 66 -5.43 -1.88 -13.34
C PRO A 66 -5.45 -1.27 -11.92
N LEU A 67 -5.06 0.00 -11.76
CA LEU A 67 -5.23 0.80 -10.53
C LEU A 67 -6.53 1.63 -10.49
N ALA A 68 -7.19 1.86 -11.63
CA ALA A 68 -8.47 2.55 -11.72
C ALA A 68 -9.67 1.59 -11.62
N LEU A 69 -9.44 0.29 -11.78
CA LEU A 69 -10.44 -0.75 -11.56
C LEU A 69 -10.87 -0.77 -10.09
N ASN A 70 -12.18 -0.88 -9.86
CA ASN A 70 -12.73 -1.08 -8.52
C ASN A 70 -12.22 -2.42 -7.94
N ASP A 71 -12.10 -2.55 -6.62
CA ASP A 71 -11.60 -3.77 -5.97
C ASP A 71 -12.38 -5.03 -6.40
N LYS A 72 -13.67 -4.88 -6.78
CA LYS A 72 -14.50 -5.97 -7.32
C LYS A 72 -14.15 -6.38 -8.76
N GLU A 73 -13.69 -5.44 -9.57
CA GLU A 73 -13.37 -5.60 -11.00
C GLU A 73 -11.92 -6.10 -11.20
N ARG A 74 -11.04 -5.85 -10.22
CA ARG A 74 -9.68 -6.42 -10.18
C ARG A 74 -9.67 -7.91 -9.88
N LEU A 75 -10.75 -8.42 -9.32
CA LEU A 75 -10.82 -9.82 -8.96
C LEU A 75 -11.02 -10.67 -10.24
N PRO A 76 -10.32 -11.81 -10.38
CA PRO A 76 -10.42 -12.67 -11.56
C PRO A 76 -11.88 -13.07 -11.83
N PRO A 77 -12.27 -13.34 -13.09
CA PRO A 77 -13.61 -13.80 -13.42
C PRO A 77 -13.97 -15.07 -12.63
N GLU A 78 -15.24 -15.25 -12.32
CA GLU A 78 -15.72 -16.48 -11.66
C GLU A 78 -15.45 -17.71 -12.55
N PRO A 79 -15.09 -18.89 -12.00
CA PRO A 79 -15.22 -19.35 -10.62
C PRO A 79 -13.97 -19.13 -9.74
N ARG A 80 -14.13 -18.38 -8.64
CA ARG A 80 -13.04 -18.08 -7.70
C ARG A 80 -12.95 -19.17 -6.65
N LEU A 81 -11.72 -19.55 -6.28
CA LEU A 81 -11.49 -20.42 -5.12
C LEU A 81 -12.07 -19.82 -3.83
N GLN A 82 -12.14 -18.49 -3.70
CA GLN A 82 -12.72 -17.78 -2.54
C GLN A 82 -14.25 -17.67 -2.54
N GLY A 83 -14.93 -18.06 -3.63
CA GLY A 83 -16.39 -18.14 -3.73
C GLY A 83 -16.89 -19.59 -3.71
N ALA A 84 -16.00 -20.56 -3.47
CA ALA A 84 -16.41 -21.94 -3.31
C ALA A 84 -17.19 -22.09 -2.00
N PRO A 85 -18.33 -22.80 -2.00
CA PRO A 85 -19.08 -23.07 -0.79
C PRO A 85 -18.17 -23.79 0.22
N GLY A 86 -17.85 -23.11 1.32
CA GLY A 86 -16.88 -23.57 2.30
C GLY A 86 -16.24 -22.45 3.14
N PHE A 87 -16.11 -21.25 2.58
CA PHE A 87 -15.55 -20.08 3.28
C PHE A 87 -16.58 -19.43 4.22
N GLY A 88 -16.53 -19.84 5.48
CA GLY A 88 -17.39 -19.30 6.54
C GLY A 88 -17.12 -19.96 7.87
N VAL A 89 -17.44 -19.25 8.95
CA VAL A 89 -17.28 -19.74 10.32
C VAL A 89 -18.65 -20.16 10.85
N ASP A 90 -18.75 -21.40 11.32
CA ASP A 90 -19.94 -21.89 12.01
C ASP A 90 -19.92 -21.36 13.45
N THR A 91 -20.80 -20.40 13.74
CA THR A 91 -20.98 -19.86 15.10
C THR A 91 -22.22 -20.46 15.74
N PRO A 92 -22.37 -20.37 17.08
CA PRO A 92 -23.59 -20.82 17.76
C PRO A 92 -24.87 -20.15 17.27
N THR A 93 -24.76 -18.94 16.69
CA THR A 93 -25.90 -18.18 16.14
C THR A 93 -26.21 -18.51 14.67
N GLY A 94 -25.32 -19.25 14.00
CA GLY A 94 -25.44 -19.61 12.59
C GLY A 94 -24.12 -19.53 11.85
N ARG A 95 -24.13 -19.95 10.59
CA ARG A 95 -22.96 -19.84 9.70
C ARG A 95 -22.81 -18.42 9.20
N VAL A 96 -21.65 -17.82 9.45
CA VAL A 96 -21.27 -16.51 8.92
C VAL A 96 -20.53 -16.72 7.61
N ASN A 97 -21.11 -16.27 6.48
CA ASN A 97 -20.46 -16.33 5.17
C ASN A 97 -19.38 -15.25 5.07
N LEU A 98 -18.16 -15.67 4.72
CA LEU A 98 -16.97 -14.81 4.65
C LEU A 98 -16.43 -14.70 3.23
N GLU A 99 -17.25 -15.02 2.24
CA GLU A 99 -16.94 -14.89 0.82
C GLU A 99 -16.51 -13.45 0.50
N LEU A 100 -15.40 -13.30 -0.21
CA LEU A 100 -14.83 -12.01 -0.64
C LEU A 100 -14.40 -11.07 0.50
N THR A 101 -14.36 -11.55 1.75
CA THR A 101 -13.80 -10.80 2.88
C THR A 101 -12.28 -11.03 2.99
N PRO A 102 -11.52 -10.16 3.67
CA PRO A 102 -10.09 -10.39 3.89
C PRO A 102 -9.85 -11.69 4.65
N PRO A 103 -8.69 -12.36 4.46
CA PRO A 103 -8.39 -13.64 5.11
C PRO A 103 -8.39 -13.57 6.66
N GLN A 104 -8.28 -12.38 7.24
CA GLN A 104 -8.30 -12.15 8.69
C GLN A 104 -9.72 -12.10 9.29
N SER A 105 -10.76 -12.08 8.45
CA SER A 105 -12.15 -11.93 8.89
C SER A 105 -12.60 -13.08 9.78
N GLU A 106 -12.17 -14.31 9.49
CA GLU A 106 -12.43 -15.51 10.30
C GLU A 106 -11.97 -15.31 11.75
N TYR A 107 -10.74 -14.80 11.92
CA TYR A 107 -10.17 -14.54 13.23
C TYR A 107 -10.98 -13.50 14.00
N TRP A 108 -11.39 -12.40 13.36
CA TRP A 108 -12.19 -11.37 14.04
C TRP A 108 -13.56 -11.85 14.49
N VAL A 109 -14.20 -12.71 13.69
CA VAL A 109 -15.48 -13.33 14.07
C VAL A 109 -15.28 -14.21 15.30
N LEU A 110 -14.26 -15.07 15.30
CA LEU A 110 -13.94 -15.93 16.43
C LEU A 110 -13.57 -15.13 17.69
N GLU A 111 -12.75 -14.09 17.54
CA GLU A 111 -12.34 -13.23 18.64
C GLU A 111 -13.55 -12.55 19.29
N LYS A 112 -14.51 -12.09 18.48
CA LYS A 112 -15.75 -11.49 18.97
C LYS A 112 -16.60 -12.50 19.74
N GLU A 113 -16.75 -13.72 19.22
CA GLU A 113 -17.46 -14.79 19.91
C GLU A 113 -16.78 -15.17 21.22
N TRP A 114 -15.46 -15.25 21.26
CA TRP A 114 -14.71 -15.52 22.49
C TRP A 114 -14.87 -14.42 23.52
N LYS A 115 -14.85 -13.14 23.11
CA LYS A 115 -15.12 -12.02 24.03
C LYS A 115 -16.53 -12.11 24.60
N ASN A 116 -17.52 -12.40 23.76
CA ASN A 116 -18.90 -12.60 24.20
C ASN A 116 -19.01 -13.74 25.22
N LEU A 117 -18.35 -14.87 24.97
CA LEU A 117 -18.32 -16.03 25.87
C LEU A 117 -17.63 -15.71 27.20
N LEU A 118 -16.53 -14.95 27.18
CA LEU A 118 -15.82 -14.54 28.38
C LEU A 118 -16.64 -13.60 29.26
N GLU A 119 -17.39 -12.69 28.64
CA GLU A 119 -18.21 -11.70 29.36
C GLU A 119 -19.53 -12.28 29.88
N LYS A 120 -20.22 -13.08 29.05
CA LYS A 120 -21.60 -13.52 29.34
C LYS A 120 -21.69 -14.98 29.76
N GLY A 121 -20.65 -15.77 29.54
CA GLY A 121 -20.71 -17.22 29.66
C GLY A 121 -21.56 -17.86 28.56
N ALA A 122 -21.73 -19.17 28.66
CA ALA A 122 -22.61 -19.93 27.79
C ALA A 122 -23.27 -21.08 28.52
N THR A 123 -24.55 -21.28 28.22
CA THR A 123 -25.36 -22.42 28.65
C THR A 123 -25.68 -23.29 27.44
N ASP A 124 -25.62 -24.61 27.61
CA ASP A 124 -26.04 -25.54 26.56
C ASP A 124 -27.56 -25.44 26.37
N PRO A 125 -28.04 -25.12 25.15
CA PRO A 125 -29.47 -24.97 24.88
C PRO A 125 -30.30 -26.25 25.09
N LYS A 126 -29.68 -27.44 25.05
CA LYS A 126 -30.40 -28.71 25.21
C LYS A 126 -30.52 -29.16 26.66
N THR A 127 -29.45 -29.00 27.43
CA THR A 127 -29.36 -29.51 28.81
C THR A 127 -29.57 -28.41 29.85
N GLY A 128 -29.47 -27.14 29.47
CA GLY A 128 -29.49 -26.00 30.39
C GLY A 128 -28.25 -25.91 31.27
N ALA A 129 -27.25 -26.78 31.06
CA ALA A 129 -26.03 -26.80 31.85
C ALA A 129 -25.12 -25.61 31.47
N VAL A 130 -24.54 -24.95 32.47
CA VAL A 130 -23.53 -23.92 32.25
C VAL A 130 -22.27 -24.59 31.70
N THR A 131 -21.94 -24.30 30.44
CA THR A 131 -20.75 -24.84 29.77
C THR A 131 -19.54 -23.94 29.98
N VAL A 132 -19.76 -22.63 29.98
CA VAL A 132 -18.73 -21.60 30.20
C VAL A 132 -19.25 -20.61 31.22
N LEU A 133 -18.48 -20.36 32.27
CA LEU A 133 -18.81 -19.43 33.34
C LEU A 133 -17.80 -18.27 33.35
N PRO A 134 -18.25 -17.00 33.43
CA PRO A 134 -17.35 -15.86 33.57
C PRO A 134 -16.48 -16.00 34.83
N ILE A 135 -15.23 -15.56 34.73
CA ILE A 135 -14.22 -15.74 35.79
C ILE A 135 -14.68 -15.14 37.13
N GLU A 136 -15.34 -13.99 37.10
CA GLU A 136 -15.80 -13.33 38.34
C GLU A 136 -16.97 -14.07 39.01
N GLU A 137 -17.84 -14.71 38.23
CA GLU A 137 -18.90 -15.56 38.76
C GLU A 137 -18.32 -16.88 39.28
N ALA A 138 -17.38 -17.47 38.55
CA ALA A 138 -16.68 -18.67 38.96
C ALA A 138 -15.97 -18.49 40.30
N LYS A 139 -15.30 -17.34 40.51
CA LYS A 139 -14.67 -17.00 41.79
C LYS A 139 -15.68 -16.93 42.93
N LYS A 140 -16.86 -16.32 42.71
CA LYS A 140 -17.89 -16.21 43.74
C LYS A 140 -18.40 -17.58 44.15
N ILE A 141 -18.76 -18.42 43.17
CA ILE A 141 -19.23 -19.79 43.43
C ILE A 141 -18.16 -20.58 44.18
N LEU A 142 -16.90 -20.50 43.75
CA LEU A 142 -15.79 -21.19 44.41
C LEU A 142 -15.60 -20.73 45.87
N LEU A 143 -15.74 -19.43 46.14
CA LEU A 143 -15.64 -18.88 47.49
C LEU A 143 -16.83 -19.28 48.38
N GLU A 144 -18.02 -19.44 47.80
CA GLU A 144 -19.21 -19.95 48.50
C GLU A 144 -19.07 -21.42 48.85
N GLU A 145 -18.54 -22.23 47.92
CA GLU A 145 -18.31 -23.67 48.10
C GLU A 145 -17.24 -23.94 49.18
N LYS A 146 -16.36 -22.97 49.46
CA LYS A 146 -15.26 -23.07 50.44
C LYS A 146 -14.52 -24.42 50.34
N PRO A 147 -14.06 -24.83 49.15
CA PRO A 147 -13.39 -26.11 49.01
C PRO A 147 -12.18 -26.16 49.93
N ALA A 148 -12.09 -27.22 50.73
CA ALA A 148 -10.93 -27.43 51.59
C ALA A 148 -9.68 -27.56 50.71
N ALA A 149 -8.59 -26.91 51.13
CA ALA A 149 -7.29 -27.11 50.47
C ALA A 149 -6.95 -28.61 50.53
N VAL A 150 -6.82 -29.25 49.36
CA VAL A 150 -6.47 -30.67 49.29
C VAL A 150 -4.98 -30.80 49.56
N SER A 151 -4.62 -31.13 50.80
CA SER A 151 -3.23 -31.35 51.25
C SER A 151 -2.75 -32.79 51.03
N SER A 152 -3.26 -33.48 50.01
CA SER A 152 -2.90 -34.87 49.73
C SER A 152 -1.47 -34.95 49.13
N PRO A 153 -0.71 -36.04 49.37
CA PRO A 153 0.57 -36.27 48.69
C PRO A 153 0.48 -36.18 47.16
N ASP A 154 -0.68 -36.55 46.59
CA ASP A 154 -0.91 -36.44 45.14
C ASP A 154 -1.12 -34.98 44.71
N ALA A 155 -1.70 -34.13 45.56
CA ALA A 155 -1.85 -32.71 45.29
C ALA A 155 -0.50 -31.99 45.32
N GLU A 156 0.44 -32.40 46.19
CA GLU A 156 1.80 -31.88 46.18
C GLU A 156 2.54 -32.23 44.88
N LYS A 157 2.37 -33.46 44.37
CA LYS A 157 2.94 -33.85 43.07
C LYS A 157 2.39 -33.01 41.92
N LEU A 158 1.07 -32.88 41.83
CA LEU A 158 0.42 -32.06 40.80
C LEU A 158 0.85 -30.59 40.88
N PHE A 159 1.01 -30.06 42.10
CA PHE A 159 1.51 -28.71 42.31
C PHE A 159 2.95 -28.54 41.80
N ILE A 160 3.83 -29.49 42.11
CA ILE A 160 5.20 -29.51 41.60
C ILE A 160 5.20 -29.57 40.07
N GLU A 161 4.44 -30.49 39.47
CA GLU A 161 4.32 -30.63 38.02
C GLU A 161 3.82 -29.35 37.34
N SER A 162 2.85 -28.66 37.93
CA SER A 162 2.32 -27.40 37.38
C SER A 162 3.35 -26.26 37.30
N GLN A 163 4.41 -26.33 38.11
CA GLN A 163 5.49 -25.34 38.13
C GLN A 163 6.67 -25.71 37.23
N LEU A 164 6.71 -26.95 36.77
CA LEU A 164 7.74 -27.45 35.90
C LEU A 164 7.54 -26.94 34.47
N ARG A 165 8.66 -26.60 33.82
CA ARG A 165 8.67 -26.17 32.42
C ARG A 165 9.87 -26.77 31.71
N TYR A 166 9.68 -27.11 30.44
CA TYR A 166 10.78 -27.54 29.58
C TYR A 166 11.76 -26.39 29.39
N SER A 167 13.00 -26.58 29.83
CA SER A 167 14.06 -25.57 29.74
C SER A 167 15.01 -25.87 28.59
N SER A 168 15.44 -24.80 27.91
CA SER A 168 16.48 -24.87 26.88
C SER A 168 17.84 -25.29 27.45
N ALA A 169 18.08 -25.07 28.75
CA ALA A 169 19.33 -25.46 29.42
C ALA A 169 19.54 -27.00 29.45
N SER A 170 18.47 -27.78 29.33
CA SER A 170 18.51 -29.24 29.23
C SER A 170 18.04 -29.74 27.86
N SER A 171 18.15 -28.92 26.80
CA SER A 171 17.71 -29.25 25.44
C SER A 171 16.24 -29.72 25.32
N GLY A 172 15.39 -29.33 26.28
CA GLY A 172 13.98 -29.77 26.35
C GLY A 172 13.77 -31.20 26.84
N ARG A 173 14.81 -31.90 27.30
CA ARG A 173 14.71 -33.29 27.78
C ARG A 173 14.26 -33.40 29.23
N GLU A 174 14.57 -32.38 30.03
CA GLU A 174 14.17 -32.35 31.44
C GLU A 174 13.31 -31.13 31.74
N MET A 175 12.32 -31.39 32.60
CA MET A 175 11.47 -30.39 33.20
C MET A 175 12.22 -29.74 34.36
N THR A 176 12.28 -28.42 34.37
CA THR A 176 12.95 -27.64 35.42
C THR A 176 11.97 -26.69 36.08
N MET A 177 12.13 -26.46 37.38
CA MET A 177 11.32 -25.48 38.09
C MET A 177 11.63 -24.06 37.61
N ARG A 178 10.61 -23.20 37.62
CA ARG A 178 10.78 -21.75 37.48
C ARG A 178 11.69 -21.21 38.59
N ARG A 179 12.95 -20.91 38.26
CA ARG A 179 13.79 -20.06 39.12
C ARG A 179 13.07 -18.72 39.32
N ARG A 180 12.86 -18.35 40.59
CA ARG A 180 12.40 -17.03 41.00
C ARG A 180 13.50 -16.00 40.76
#